data_AF-A0A117M7Y7-F1
#
_entry.id   AF-A0A117M7Y7-F1
#
_cell.length_a   1.000
_cell.length_b   1.000
_cell.length_c   1.000
_cell.angle_alpha   90.00
_cell.angle_beta   90.00
_cell.angle_gamma   90.00
#
_symmetry.space_group_name_H-M   'P 1'
#
loop_
_entity.id
_entity.type
_entity.pdbx_description
1 polymer ?
#
loop_
_entity_poly.entity_id
_entity_poly.type
_entity_poly.pdbx_seq_one_letter_code
_entity_poly.pdbx_strand_id
1 'polypeptide(L)'
;MNLKPTRRSFMIRYFIYPYYFLLGIVFYLNFDLSGIDGNNRLFLIGIWIALTVVPGILLAFSRRRFGWFFWPALLNAAGWLIRYVFPEKTYNDLKPLFDNGPVLLFIVAGLLGVVFVEIYRTSFKYDLSDAGVEITHGMFSANSHMIVARHITNVMLKRNFFELMMGVGHVIPVTSSGMGSGDRGVMGGFTTDAGTQNLRGGAFVGSVSTEKEFVANPANCIYGISKPKDVMEKLKEMVL
;
A
#
# COMPACT_ATOMS: atom_id res chain seq x y z
N MET A 1 17.13 22.05 -2.53
CA MET A 1 17.61 20.65 -2.62
C MET A 1 16.44 19.78 -3.03
N ASN A 2 16.54 19.12 -4.18
CA ASN A 2 15.41 18.40 -4.76
C ASN A 2 15.54 16.92 -4.40
N LEU A 3 14.51 16.39 -3.75
CA LEU A 3 14.48 15.05 -3.21
C LEU A 3 13.31 14.27 -3.84
N LYS A 4 13.52 12.97 -4.01
CA LYS A 4 12.50 12.04 -4.51
C LYS A 4 12.50 10.77 -3.66
N PRO A 5 11.35 10.11 -3.50
CA PRO A 5 11.30 8.82 -2.85
C PRO A 5 12.16 7.79 -3.60
N THR A 6 13.00 7.09 -2.85
CA THR A 6 13.80 5.97 -3.36
C THR A 6 12.92 4.75 -3.60
N ARG A 7 13.29 3.86 -4.53
CA ARG A 7 12.56 2.58 -4.73
C ARG A 7 12.55 1.72 -3.47
N ARG A 8 13.63 1.80 -2.69
CA ARG A 8 13.83 1.06 -1.43
C ARG A 8 12.78 1.40 -0.37
N SER A 9 12.22 2.61 -0.35
CA SER A 9 11.13 2.93 0.60
C SER A 9 9.83 2.20 0.30
N PHE A 10 9.61 1.81 -0.96
CA PHE A 10 8.44 1.06 -1.42
C PHE A 10 8.72 -0.45 -1.57
N MET A 11 9.82 -0.94 -0.98
CA MET A 11 10.33 -2.30 -1.17
C MET A 11 9.27 -3.39 -1.06
N ILE A 12 8.39 -3.34 -0.04
CA ILE A 12 7.34 -4.35 0.12
C ILE A 12 6.41 -4.41 -1.10
N ARG A 13 6.03 -3.25 -1.65
CA ARG A 13 5.21 -3.18 -2.86
C ARG A 13 5.98 -3.71 -4.07
N TYR A 14 7.27 -3.40 -4.18
CA TYR A 14 8.15 -3.95 -5.21
C TYR A 14 8.48 -5.44 -5.05
N PHE A 15 8.21 -6.06 -3.90
CA PHE A 15 8.33 -7.52 -3.73
C PHE A 15 7.00 -8.22 -3.99
N ILE A 16 5.91 -7.70 -3.44
CA ILE A 16 4.63 -8.40 -3.42
C ILE A 16 3.97 -8.48 -4.81
N TYR A 17 4.03 -7.42 -5.62
CA TYR A 17 3.42 -7.44 -6.95
C TYR A 17 4.20 -8.32 -7.94
N PRO A 18 5.54 -8.25 -8.01
CA PRO A 18 6.31 -9.22 -8.79
C PRO A 18 6.18 -10.65 -8.27
N TYR A 19 6.07 -10.86 -6.97
CA TYR A 19 5.80 -12.18 -6.40
C TYR A 19 4.53 -12.79 -6.99
N TYR A 20 3.41 -12.04 -6.98
CA TYR A 20 2.15 -12.52 -7.55
C TYR A 20 2.19 -12.71 -9.06
N PHE A 21 2.87 -11.80 -9.78
CA PHE A 21 3.07 -11.92 -11.22
C PHE A 21 3.84 -13.18 -11.58
N LEU A 22 4.99 -13.41 -10.95
CA LEU A 22 5.83 -14.57 -11.20
C LEU A 22 5.16 -15.87 -10.74
N LEU A 23 4.51 -15.85 -9.57
CA LEU A 23 3.75 -16.99 -9.08
C LEU A 23 2.65 -17.39 -10.06
N GLY A 24 1.91 -16.41 -10.59
CA GLY A 24 0.89 -16.65 -11.60
C GLY A 24 1.44 -17.25 -12.88
N ILE A 25 2.57 -16.74 -13.38
CA ILE A 25 3.24 -17.30 -14.58
C ILE A 25 3.68 -18.74 -14.32
N VAL A 26 4.39 -19.00 -13.21
CA VAL A 26 4.86 -20.34 -12.86
C VAL A 26 3.68 -21.29 -12.73
N PHE A 27 2.61 -20.88 -12.07
CA PHE A 27 1.44 -21.74 -11.89
C PHE A 27 0.74 -22.02 -13.22
N TYR A 28 0.52 -20.99 -14.07
CA TYR A 28 -0.12 -21.13 -15.37
C TYR A 28 0.66 -22.05 -16.33
N LEU A 29 2.00 -21.97 -16.32
CA LEU A 29 2.84 -22.79 -17.20
C LEU A 29 2.97 -24.25 -16.75
N ASN A 30 2.84 -24.52 -15.45
CA ASN A 30 3.05 -25.86 -14.89
C ASN A 30 1.73 -26.59 -14.56
N PHE A 31 0.64 -25.85 -14.34
CA PHE A 31 -0.63 -26.39 -13.87
C PHE A 31 -1.80 -25.73 -14.61
N ASP A 32 -2.27 -26.37 -15.67
CA ASP A 32 -3.53 -25.99 -16.31
C ASP A 32 -4.70 -26.59 -15.53
N LEU A 33 -5.43 -25.75 -14.80
CA LEU A 33 -6.58 -26.17 -13.98
C LEU A 33 -7.75 -26.71 -14.83
N SER A 34 -7.76 -26.48 -16.14
CA SER A 34 -8.83 -26.92 -17.02
C SER A 34 -8.74 -28.39 -17.42
N GLY A 35 -7.54 -28.97 -17.39
CA GLY A 35 -7.27 -30.37 -17.71
C GLY A 35 -7.11 -31.29 -16.50
N ILE A 36 -7.27 -30.76 -15.28
CA ILE A 36 -7.07 -31.49 -14.03
C ILE A 36 -8.41 -31.67 -13.33
N ASP A 37 -8.76 -32.92 -13.03
CA ASP A 37 -10.05 -33.27 -12.41
C ASP A 37 -9.90 -33.86 -11.00
N GLY A 38 -11.01 -33.85 -10.26
CA GLY A 38 -11.13 -34.51 -8.95
C GLY A 38 -10.26 -33.91 -7.85
N ASN A 39 -9.73 -34.78 -6.99
CA ASN A 39 -8.97 -34.38 -5.79
C ASN A 39 -7.71 -33.57 -6.11
N ASN A 40 -7.05 -33.85 -7.23
CA ASN A 40 -5.84 -33.13 -7.65
C ASN A 40 -6.15 -31.66 -7.95
N ARG A 41 -7.31 -31.37 -8.54
CA ARG A 41 -7.76 -30.00 -8.80
C ARG A 41 -7.99 -29.24 -7.50
N LEU A 42 -8.71 -29.85 -6.55
CA LEU A 42 -8.98 -29.24 -5.24
C LEU A 42 -7.69 -28.98 -4.46
N PHE A 43 -6.72 -29.89 -4.53
CA PHE A 43 -5.42 -29.73 -3.90
C PHE A 43 -4.64 -28.55 -4.49
N LEU A 44 -4.57 -28.44 -5.82
CA LEU A 44 -3.90 -27.32 -6.50
C LEU A 44 -4.59 -25.98 -6.22
N ILE A 45 -5.92 -25.97 -6.18
CA ILE A 45 -6.72 -24.82 -5.74
C ILE A 45 -6.34 -24.42 -4.32
N GLY A 46 -6.26 -25.37 -3.38
CA GLY A 46 -5.85 -25.11 -2.00
C GLY A 46 -4.44 -24.52 -1.90
N ILE A 47 -3.48 -25.07 -2.65
CA ILE A 47 -2.12 -24.54 -2.74
C ILE A 47 -2.13 -23.11 -3.27
N TRP A 48 -2.87 -22.85 -4.36
CA TRP A 48 -2.95 -21.52 -4.96
C TRP A 48 -3.51 -20.48 -3.98
N ILE A 49 -4.60 -20.79 -3.25
CA ILE A 49 -5.14 -19.92 -2.20
C ILE A 49 -4.09 -19.70 -1.11
N ALA A 50 -3.44 -20.76 -0.65
CA ALA A 50 -2.46 -20.65 0.42
C ALA A 50 -1.30 -19.71 0.01
N LEU A 51 -0.74 -19.91 -1.19
CA LEU A 51 0.35 -19.07 -1.71
C LEU A 51 -0.09 -17.62 -1.96
N THR A 52 -1.36 -17.37 -2.28
CA THR A 52 -1.82 -16.02 -2.54
C THR A 52 -2.32 -15.28 -1.29
N VAL A 53 -3.00 -15.96 -0.38
CA VAL A 53 -3.66 -15.33 0.78
C VAL A 53 -2.75 -15.28 2.00
N VAL A 54 -1.91 -16.30 2.25
CA VAL A 54 -1.03 -16.31 3.44
C VAL A 54 -0.05 -15.12 3.46
N PRO A 55 0.64 -14.75 2.36
CA PRO A 55 1.45 -13.54 2.34
C PRO A 55 0.63 -12.27 2.64
N GLY A 56 -0.60 -12.20 2.15
CA GLY A 56 -1.54 -11.11 2.44
C GLY A 56 -1.91 -11.02 3.92
N ILE A 57 -2.18 -12.15 4.57
CA ILE A 57 -2.45 -12.24 6.01
C ILE A 57 -1.24 -11.77 6.83
N LEU A 58 -0.05 -12.29 6.51
CA LEU A 58 1.19 -11.91 7.21
C LEU A 58 1.44 -10.40 7.12
N LEU A 59 1.23 -9.80 5.95
CA LEU A 59 1.35 -8.36 5.74
C LEU A 59 0.25 -7.56 6.45
N ALA A 60 -0.98 -8.08 6.48
CA ALA A 60 -2.11 -7.43 7.14
C ALA A 60 -1.86 -7.27 8.64
N PHE A 61 -1.41 -8.33 9.31
CA PHE A 61 -1.09 -8.32 10.74
C PHE A 61 0.17 -7.50 11.04
N SER A 62 1.25 -7.70 10.27
CA SER A 62 2.51 -6.96 10.47
C SER A 62 2.35 -5.44 10.38
N ARG A 63 1.40 -4.96 9.56
CA ARG A 63 1.20 -3.53 9.31
C ARG A 63 -0.10 -2.95 9.85
N ARG A 64 -0.92 -3.76 10.53
CA ARG A 64 -2.30 -3.39 10.93
C ARG A 64 -3.11 -2.77 9.78
N ARG A 65 -2.92 -3.31 8.57
CA ARG A 65 -3.58 -2.84 7.33
C ARG A 65 -4.26 -4.02 6.67
N PHE A 66 -5.51 -4.29 7.06
CA PHE A 66 -6.30 -5.43 6.58
C PHE A 66 -6.50 -5.45 5.06
N GLY A 67 -6.35 -4.32 4.37
CA GLY A 67 -6.40 -4.27 2.90
C GLY A 67 -5.43 -5.24 2.21
N TRP A 68 -4.30 -5.58 2.84
CA TRP A 68 -3.35 -6.58 2.31
C TRP A 68 -3.90 -8.01 2.23
N PHE A 69 -4.90 -8.34 3.04
CA PHE A 69 -5.60 -9.62 3.01
C PHE A 69 -6.81 -9.60 2.07
N PHE A 70 -7.55 -8.49 2.03
CA PHE A 70 -8.78 -8.44 1.25
C PHE A 70 -8.52 -8.47 -0.25
N TRP A 71 -7.47 -7.83 -0.74
CA TRP A 71 -7.26 -7.77 -2.20
C TRP A 71 -6.93 -9.14 -2.83
N PRO A 72 -6.05 -10.00 -2.28
CA PRO A 72 -5.80 -11.33 -2.86
C PRO A 72 -7.03 -12.24 -2.70
N ALA A 73 -7.76 -12.12 -1.58
CA ALA A 73 -9.00 -12.87 -1.37
C ALA A 73 -10.07 -12.49 -2.41
N LEU A 74 -10.25 -11.19 -2.66
CA LEU A 74 -11.19 -10.68 -3.67
C LEU A 74 -10.79 -11.09 -5.08
N LEU A 75 -9.51 -11.09 -5.44
CA LEU A 75 -9.09 -11.55 -6.76
C LEU A 75 -9.31 -13.06 -6.96
N ASN A 76 -9.07 -13.87 -5.92
CA ASN A 76 -9.40 -15.29 -5.97
C ASN A 76 -10.91 -15.51 -6.15
N ALA A 77 -11.73 -14.81 -5.36
CA ALA A 77 -13.17 -14.87 -5.48
C ALA A 77 -13.64 -14.43 -6.87
N ALA A 78 -13.18 -13.29 -7.36
CA ALA A 78 -13.52 -12.78 -8.69
C ALA A 78 -13.13 -13.77 -9.79
N GLY A 79 -11.92 -14.35 -9.72
CA GLY A 79 -11.41 -15.26 -10.74
C GLY A 79 -12.21 -16.55 -10.88
N TRP A 80 -12.74 -17.11 -9.79
CA TRP A 80 -13.59 -18.30 -9.89
C TRP A 80 -15.07 -17.99 -10.08
N LEU A 81 -15.56 -16.89 -9.50
CA LEU A 81 -16.97 -16.55 -9.60
C LEU A 81 -17.35 -16.04 -10.98
N ILE A 82 -16.39 -15.50 -11.75
CA ILE A 82 -16.65 -14.99 -13.10
C ILE A 82 -17.25 -16.04 -14.03
N ARG A 83 -16.99 -17.35 -13.82
CA ARG A 83 -17.61 -18.43 -14.60
C ARG A 83 -19.13 -18.47 -14.50
N TYR A 84 -19.71 -18.02 -13.38
CA TYR A 84 -21.15 -18.02 -13.14
C TYR A 84 -21.87 -16.82 -13.76
N VAL A 85 -21.12 -15.84 -14.27
CA VAL A 85 -21.67 -14.65 -14.92
C VAL A 85 -22.02 -14.93 -16.38
N PHE A 86 -21.39 -15.94 -17.00
CA PHE A 86 -21.54 -16.24 -18.42
C PHE A 86 -22.39 -17.49 -18.67
N PRO A 87 -23.10 -17.57 -19.83
CA PRO A 87 -23.84 -18.76 -20.22
C PRO A 87 -22.91 -19.99 -20.38
N GLU A 88 -23.44 -21.18 -20.13
CA GLU A 88 -22.68 -22.43 -20.19
C GLU A 88 -21.98 -22.65 -21.54
N LYS A 89 -22.60 -22.23 -22.64
CA LYS A 89 -22.00 -22.29 -23.98
C LYS A 89 -20.70 -21.51 -24.04
N THR A 90 -20.70 -20.27 -23.54
CA THR A 90 -19.52 -19.40 -23.47
C THR A 90 -18.46 -19.95 -22.52
N TYR A 91 -18.87 -20.56 -21.41
CA TYR A 91 -17.95 -21.23 -20.49
C TYR A 91 -17.21 -22.37 -21.18
N ASN A 92 -17.92 -23.23 -21.91
CA ASN A 92 -17.31 -24.38 -22.59
C ASN A 92 -16.33 -23.94 -23.70
N ASP A 93 -16.68 -22.90 -24.46
CA ASP A 93 -15.81 -22.35 -25.51
C ASP A 93 -14.52 -21.73 -24.94
N LEU A 94 -14.57 -21.18 -23.72
CA LEU A 94 -13.45 -20.50 -23.05
C LEU A 94 -13.04 -21.19 -21.74
N LYS A 95 -13.24 -22.51 -21.64
CA LYS A 95 -13.02 -23.27 -20.41
C LYS A 95 -11.62 -23.05 -19.80
N PRO A 96 -10.52 -23.04 -20.58
CA PRO A 96 -9.18 -22.77 -20.04
C PRO A 96 -9.04 -21.37 -19.42
N LEU A 97 -9.74 -20.36 -19.97
CA LEU A 97 -9.70 -19.00 -19.46
C LEU A 97 -10.43 -18.90 -18.11
N PHE A 98 -11.61 -19.51 -18.00
CA PHE A 98 -12.43 -19.47 -16.80
C PHE A 98 -11.86 -20.32 -15.67
N ASP A 99 -11.39 -21.54 -15.96
CA ASP A 99 -10.83 -22.43 -14.93
C ASP A 99 -9.50 -21.87 -14.37
N ASN A 100 -8.69 -21.20 -15.20
CA ASN A 100 -7.47 -20.50 -14.77
C ASN A 100 -7.73 -19.03 -14.39
N GLY A 101 -8.98 -18.62 -14.24
CA GLY A 101 -9.39 -17.23 -14.02
C GLY A 101 -8.61 -16.51 -12.92
N PRO A 102 -8.48 -17.05 -11.69
CA PRO A 102 -7.70 -16.39 -10.65
C PRO A 102 -6.23 -16.23 -11.01
N VAL A 103 -5.62 -17.25 -11.62
CA VAL A 103 -4.20 -17.22 -11.99
C VAL A 103 -3.95 -16.07 -12.96
N LEU A 104 -4.78 -15.97 -14.00
CA LEU A 104 -4.71 -14.90 -14.99
C LEU A 104 -4.94 -13.52 -14.37
N LEU A 105 -5.92 -13.39 -13.47
CA LEU A 105 -6.15 -12.14 -12.75
C LEU A 105 -4.95 -11.71 -11.91
N PHE A 106 -4.27 -12.63 -11.23
CA PHE A 106 -3.07 -12.31 -10.45
C PHE A 106 -1.87 -11.92 -11.33
N ILE A 107 -1.73 -12.51 -12.53
CA ILE A 107 -0.73 -12.07 -13.50
C ILE A 107 -1.01 -10.62 -13.91
N VAL A 108 -2.24 -10.32 -14.34
CA VAL A 108 -2.61 -8.97 -14.79
C VAL A 108 -2.51 -7.96 -13.64
N ALA A 109 -3.06 -8.28 -12.47
CA ALA A 109 -3.01 -7.41 -11.30
C ALA A 109 -1.58 -7.21 -10.77
N GLY A 110 -0.74 -8.25 -10.81
CA GLY A 110 0.67 -8.15 -10.44
C GLY A 110 1.43 -7.22 -11.37
N LEU A 111 1.24 -7.36 -12.68
CA LEU A 111 1.86 -6.46 -13.68
C LEU A 111 1.40 -5.01 -13.51
N LEU A 112 0.08 -4.79 -13.43
CA LEU A 112 -0.49 -3.47 -13.20
C LEU A 112 -0.02 -2.87 -11.87
N GLY A 113 0.11 -3.70 -10.83
CA GLY A 113 0.62 -3.29 -9.53
C GLY A 113 2.06 -2.78 -9.59
N VAL A 114 2.94 -3.44 -10.35
CA VAL A 114 4.33 -2.96 -10.55
C VAL A 114 4.35 -1.60 -11.23
N VAL A 115 3.60 -1.45 -12.32
CA VAL A 115 3.50 -0.18 -13.07
C VAL A 115 2.93 0.92 -12.18
N PHE A 116 1.83 0.63 -11.46
CA PHE A 116 1.19 1.57 -10.55
C PHE A 116 2.12 2.04 -9.44
N VAL A 117 2.94 1.15 -8.87
CA VAL A 117 3.91 1.52 -7.83
C VAL A 117 4.96 2.48 -8.37
N GLU A 118 5.46 2.27 -9.59
CA GLU A 118 6.43 3.19 -10.20
C GLU A 118 5.80 4.57 -10.44
N ILE A 119 4.60 4.60 -11.03
CA ILE A 119 3.85 5.85 -11.27
C ILE A 119 3.61 6.58 -9.94
N TYR A 120 3.07 5.88 -8.94
CA TYR A 120 2.82 6.42 -7.61
C TYR A 120 4.10 6.91 -6.93
N ARG A 121 5.23 6.23 -7.07
CA ARG A 121 6.51 6.70 -6.52
C ARG A 121 6.95 7.99 -7.20
N THR A 122 6.86 8.04 -8.52
CA THR A 122 7.30 9.18 -9.33
C THR A 122 6.41 10.42 -9.22
N SER A 123 5.18 10.25 -8.73
CA SER A 123 4.25 11.37 -8.52
C SER A 123 4.62 12.27 -7.34
N PHE A 124 5.60 11.90 -6.51
CA PHE A 124 6.04 12.71 -5.36
C PHE A 124 7.40 13.35 -5.62
N LYS A 125 7.49 14.64 -5.32
CA LYS A 125 8.73 15.43 -5.31
C LYS A 125 8.75 16.29 -4.04
N TYR A 126 9.93 16.44 -3.46
CA TYR A 126 10.13 17.27 -2.28
C TYR A 126 11.25 18.26 -2.55
N ASP A 127 10.95 19.54 -2.46
CA ASP A 127 11.93 20.60 -2.67
C ASP A 127 12.18 21.33 -1.36
N LEU A 128 13.42 21.24 -0.89
CA LEU A 128 13.89 21.89 0.33
C LEU A 128 14.52 23.24 -0.03
N SER A 129 14.01 24.33 0.52
CA SER A 129 14.55 25.69 0.37
C SER A 129 14.64 26.38 1.72
N ASP A 130 15.36 27.49 1.80
CA ASP A 130 15.53 28.27 3.04
C ASP A 130 14.18 28.76 3.61
N ALA A 131 13.17 28.90 2.76
CA ALA A 131 11.81 29.28 3.15
C ALA A 131 11.00 28.11 3.75
N GLY A 132 11.38 26.86 3.50
CA GLY A 132 10.68 25.67 4.00
C GLY A 132 10.72 24.45 3.08
N VAL A 133 9.75 23.56 3.26
CA VAL A 133 9.60 22.32 2.50
C VAL A 133 8.42 22.42 1.57
N GLU A 134 8.65 22.35 0.26
CA GLU A 134 7.58 22.20 -0.73
C GLU A 134 7.37 20.72 -1.04
N ILE A 135 6.13 20.27 -0.93
CA ILE A 135 5.72 18.91 -1.29
C ILE A 135 4.80 19.00 -2.50
N THR A 136 5.26 18.47 -3.62
CA THR A 136 4.45 18.33 -4.83
C THR A 136 4.02 16.87 -4.97
N HIS A 137 2.72 16.63 -5.06
CA HIS A 137 2.15 15.32 -5.27
C HIS A 137 0.97 15.34 -6.24
N GLY A 138 0.90 14.35 -7.14
CA GLY A 138 -0.19 14.30 -8.10
C GLY A 138 0.05 13.31 -9.23
N MET A 139 -0.90 12.40 -9.44
CA MET A 139 -0.87 11.50 -10.60
C MET A 139 -1.57 12.11 -11.81
N PHE A 140 -2.70 12.79 -11.59
CA PHE A 140 -3.53 13.42 -12.63
C PHE A 140 -3.78 14.91 -12.41
N SER A 141 -3.64 15.38 -11.17
CA SER A 141 -3.69 16.80 -10.81
C SER A 141 -2.51 17.09 -9.87
N ALA A 142 -1.72 18.11 -10.19
CA ALA A 142 -0.57 18.51 -9.40
C ALA A 142 -1.05 19.34 -8.20
N ASN A 143 -1.03 18.73 -7.02
CA ASN A 143 -1.21 19.45 -5.76
C ASN A 143 0.18 19.78 -5.21
N SER A 144 0.42 21.04 -4.90
CA SER A 144 1.62 21.50 -4.20
C SER A 144 1.21 22.21 -2.93
N HIS A 145 1.90 21.93 -1.84
CA HIS A 145 1.80 22.72 -0.63
C HIS A 145 3.17 22.92 -0.01
N MET A 146 3.32 24.05 0.68
CA MET A 146 4.57 24.46 1.29
C MET A 146 4.42 24.52 2.81
N ILE A 147 5.32 23.82 3.50
CA ILE A 147 5.49 23.90 4.95
C ILE A 147 6.57 24.94 5.21
N VAL A 148 6.16 26.15 5.58
CA VAL A 148 7.07 27.28 5.84
C VAL A 148 7.93 26.99 7.08
N ALA A 149 9.24 27.22 7.00
CA ALA A 149 10.21 26.91 8.05
C ALA A 149 9.83 27.49 9.42
N ARG A 150 9.31 28.73 9.46
CA ARG A 150 8.89 29.41 10.70
C ARG A 150 7.80 28.70 11.51
N HIS A 151 7.03 27.80 10.88
CA HIS A 151 5.96 27.06 11.55
C HIS A 151 6.38 25.66 11.98
N ILE A 152 7.60 25.24 11.63
CA ILE A 152 8.16 23.94 12.00
C ILE A 152 8.70 24.08 13.41
N THR A 153 8.12 23.34 14.35
CA THR A 153 8.53 23.35 15.76
C THR A 153 9.49 22.23 16.09
N ASN A 154 9.41 21.11 15.35
CA ASN A 154 10.29 19.96 15.55
C ASN A 154 10.49 19.19 14.23
N VAL A 155 11.57 18.43 14.15
CA VAL A 155 11.90 17.58 13.01
C VAL A 155 12.12 16.16 13.51
N MET A 156 11.23 15.25 13.11
CA MET A 156 11.31 13.84 13.49
C MET A 156 11.88 12.98 12.36
N LEU A 157 12.74 12.04 12.72
CA LEU A 157 13.26 11.02 11.79
C LEU A 157 12.62 9.67 12.11
N LYS A 158 11.79 9.15 11.19
CA LYS A 158 11.16 7.83 11.31
C LYS A 158 11.87 6.83 10.39
N ARG A 159 12.37 5.73 10.96
CA ARG A 159 13.03 4.64 10.23
C ARG A 159 12.72 3.31 10.89
N ASN A 160 12.19 2.36 10.13
CA ASN A 160 12.10 0.96 10.56
C ASN A 160 13.46 0.25 10.39
N PHE A 161 13.65 -0.91 11.01
CA PHE A 161 14.90 -1.69 10.91
C PHE A 161 15.36 -1.93 9.45
N PHE A 162 14.45 -2.32 8.56
CA PHE A 162 14.75 -2.49 7.14
C PHE A 162 15.14 -1.19 6.43
N GLU A 163 14.54 -0.06 6.81
CA GLU A 163 14.84 1.26 6.25
C GLU A 163 16.20 1.76 6.78
N LEU A 164 16.53 1.44 8.04
CA LEU A 164 17.84 1.69 8.62
C LEU A 164 18.95 1.00 7.81
N MET A 165 18.81 -0.32 7.61
CA MET A 165 19.73 -1.15 6.85
C MET A 165 19.92 -0.66 5.40
N MET A 166 18.83 -0.21 4.76
CA MET A 166 18.87 0.25 3.38
C MET A 166 19.33 1.70 3.18
N GLY A 167 19.63 2.43 4.26
CA GLY A 167 20.05 3.83 4.19
C GLY A 167 18.93 4.82 3.85
N VAL A 168 17.67 4.41 4.07
CA VAL A 168 16.47 5.17 3.73
C VAL A 168 15.73 5.61 5.00
N GLY A 169 15.04 6.75 4.95
CA GLY A 169 14.19 7.18 6.04
C GLY A 169 13.17 8.23 5.66
N HIS A 170 12.32 8.56 6.63
CA HIS A 170 11.27 9.57 6.49
C HIS A 170 11.56 10.72 7.44
N VAL A 171 11.61 11.93 6.91
CA VAL A 171 11.77 13.15 7.71
C VAL A 171 10.41 13.84 7.80
N ILE A 172 9.90 13.97 9.02
CA ILE A 172 8.59 14.50 9.32
C ILE A 172 8.79 15.87 9.97
N PRO A 173 8.56 16.99 9.24
CA PRO A 173 8.45 18.30 9.87
C PRO A 173 7.16 18.33 10.69
N VAL A 174 7.27 18.68 11.96
CA VAL A 174 6.14 18.81 12.88
C VAL A 174 5.84 20.29 13.04
N THR A 175 4.61 20.69 12.76
CA THR A 175 4.15 22.08 12.96
C THR A 175 3.30 22.22 14.21
N SER A 176 3.21 23.44 14.73
CA SER A 176 2.33 23.79 15.87
C SER A 176 0.84 23.51 15.61
N SER A 177 0.42 23.50 14.34
CA SER A 177 -0.95 23.15 13.90
C SER A 177 -1.23 21.64 13.84
N GLY A 178 -0.26 20.77 14.16
CA GLY A 178 -0.43 19.32 14.09
C GLY A 178 -0.27 18.74 12.68
N MET A 179 0.22 19.52 11.71
CA MET A 179 0.60 18.98 10.40
C MET A 179 1.72 17.96 10.61
N GLY A 180 1.47 16.70 10.22
CA GLY A 180 2.34 15.55 10.49
C GLY A 180 1.75 14.53 11.48
N SER A 181 0.79 14.90 12.34
CA SER A 181 0.07 13.91 13.16
C SER A 181 -1.00 13.22 12.30
N GLY A 182 -0.73 11.99 11.89
CA GLY A 182 -1.72 11.19 11.17
C GLY A 182 -2.72 10.62 12.16
N ASP A 183 -3.99 11.04 12.08
CA ASP A 183 -5.06 10.34 12.78
C ASP A 183 -5.18 8.94 12.18
N ARG A 184 -4.76 7.93 12.95
CA ARG A 184 -5.14 6.54 12.68
C ARG A 184 -6.56 6.34 13.18
N GLY A 185 -7.52 6.89 12.44
CA GLY A 185 -8.82 6.25 12.33
C GLY A 185 -8.58 4.87 11.75
N VAL A 186 -8.59 3.84 12.59
CA VAL A 186 -8.61 2.45 12.14
C VAL A 186 -9.96 2.28 11.44
N MET A 187 -9.95 2.45 10.11
CA MET A 187 -11.08 2.21 9.23
C MET A 187 -11.36 0.71 9.19
N GLY A 188 -11.99 0.20 10.23
CA GLY A 188 -12.90 -0.93 10.16
C GLY A 188 -14.31 -0.35 10.00
N GLY A 189 -14.76 -0.23 8.76
CA GLY A 189 -16.12 0.26 8.45
C GLY A 189 -16.18 1.74 8.11
N PHE A 190 -16.91 2.03 7.03
CA PHE A 190 -17.39 3.34 6.58
C PHE A 190 -17.31 4.48 7.62
N THR A 191 -16.47 5.48 7.36
CA THR A 191 -16.70 6.84 7.83
C THR A 191 -16.58 7.77 6.63
N THR A 192 -17.72 7.98 5.99
CA THR A 192 -18.03 9.22 5.28
C THR A 192 -17.80 10.40 6.23
N ASP A 193 -17.20 11.46 5.71
CA ASP A 193 -17.31 12.81 6.27
C ASP A 193 -18.79 13.15 6.49
N ALA A 194 -19.29 12.96 7.70
CA ALA A 194 -20.57 13.47 8.15
C ALA A 194 -20.57 13.45 9.67
N GLY A 195 -20.70 14.64 10.27
CA GLY A 195 -20.83 14.78 11.71
C GLY A 195 -21.97 13.91 12.23
N THR A 196 -21.67 12.99 13.14
CA THR A 196 -22.68 12.22 13.86
C THR A 196 -22.66 12.63 15.32
N GLN A 197 -23.39 13.71 15.61
CA GLN A 197 -24.11 13.79 16.88
C GLN A 197 -25.00 12.55 16.99
N ASN A 198 -24.91 11.87 18.14
CA ASN A 198 -25.90 10.93 18.66
C ASN A 198 -26.08 9.59 17.91
N LEU A 199 -25.21 8.63 18.20
CA LEU A 199 -25.58 7.20 18.17
C LEU A 199 -25.31 6.59 19.55
N ARG A 200 -26.36 6.64 20.39
CA ARG A 200 -26.53 5.78 21.56
C ARG A 200 -26.79 4.35 21.05
N GLY A 201 -25.92 3.41 21.40
CA GLY A 201 -26.12 1.98 21.10
C GLY A 201 -24.86 1.21 21.47
N GLY A 202 -24.89 0.52 22.61
CA GLY A 202 -23.70 -0.07 23.23
C GLY A 202 -23.02 -1.14 22.37
N ALA A 203 -21.70 -1.05 22.26
CA ALA A 203 -20.78 -2.16 22.04
C ALA A 203 -19.34 -1.64 22.21
N PHE A 204 -18.62 -2.21 23.16
CA PHE A 204 -17.16 -2.13 23.31
C PHE A 204 -16.52 -0.73 23.36
N VAL A 205 -16.54 -0.11 24.54
CA VAL A 205 -15.60 0.95 24.90
C VAL A 205 -14.25 0.29 25.22
N GLY A 206 -13.51 -0.10 24.19
CA GLY A 206 -12.07 -0.21 24.29
C GLY A 206 -11.52 1.21 24.35
N SER A 207 -10.84 1.56 25.45
CA SER A 207 -10.12 2.82 25.59
C SER A 207 -9.14 2.95 24.41
N VAL A 208 -9.54 3.70 23.39
CA VAL A 208 -8.65 4.07 22.29
C VAL A 208 -7.79 5.19 22.86
N SER A 209 -6.63 4.83 23.40
CA SER A 209 -5.55 5.78 23.59
C SER A 209 -5.21 6.35 22.21
N THR A 210 -5.75 7.52 21.89
CA THR A 210 -5.37 8.35 20.76
C THR A 210 -3.98 8.92 21.02
N GLU A 211 -2.96 8.05 21.08
CA GLU A 211 -1.60 8.48 20.84
C GLU A 211 -1.53 8.92 19.38
N LYS A 212 -1.28 10.21 19.16
CA LYS A 212 -1.00 10.79 17.85
C LYS A 212 0.27 10.17 17.29
N GLU A 213 0.14 9.02 16.63
CA GLU A 213 1.27 8.40 15.96
C GLU A 213 1.53 9.16 14.66
N PHE A 214 2.68 9.84 14.55
CA PHE A 214 3.11 10.48 13.31
C PHE A 214 3.32 9.39 12.24
N VAL A 215 2.29 9.17 11.41
CA VAL A 215 2.34 8.23 10.28
C VAL A 215 2.97 8.95 9.10
N ALA A 216 4.16 8.49 8.70
CA ALA A 216 4.81 8.96 7.49
C ALA A 216 3.90 8.73 6.27
N ASN A 217 3.31 9.80 5.76
CA ASN A 217 2.54 9.83 4.52
C ASN A 217 3.36 10.62 3.47
N PRO A 218 3.61 10.07 2.27
CA PRO A 218 4.30 10.79 1.20
C PRO A 218 3.74 12.17 0.87
N ALA A 219 2.46 12.43 1.17
CA ALA A 219 1.86 13.75 1.01
C ALA A 219 2.27 14.74 2.11
N ASN A 220 2.54 14.32 3.34
CA ASN A 220 2.72 15.22 4.49
C ASN A 220 4.14 15.17 5.10
N CYS A 221 5.05 14.41 4.50
CA CYS A 221 6.43 14.29 4.97
C CYS A 221 7.39 14.01 3.82
N ILE A 222 8.67 14.27 4.06
CA ILE A 222 9.75 13.91 3.14
C ILE A 222 9.95 12.38 3.26
N TYR A 223 9.27 11.65 2.39
CA TYR A 223 9.14 10.20 2.48
C TYR A 223 10.22 9.47 1.71
N GLY A 224 10.86 8.51 2.38
CA GLY A 224 11.62 7.47 1.72
C GLY A 224 12.87 7.95 1.01
N ILE A 225 13.55 8.95 1.56
CA ILE A 225 14.75 9.56 0.99
C ILE A 225 16.03 8.83 1.40
N SER A 226 17.05 8.88 0.53
CA SER A 226 18.41 8.44 0.83
C SER A 226 19.11 9.44 1.74
N LYS A 227 19.96 8.96 2.67
CA LYS A 227 20.70 9.82 3.62
C LYS A 227 19.77 10.76 4.41
N PRO A 228 18.80 10.21 5.14
CA PRO A 228 17.78 11.03 5.81
C PRO A 228 18.33 11.88 6.98
N LYS A 229 19.53 11.58 7.50
CA LYS A 229 20.18 12.38 8.55
C LYS A 229 20.61 13.75 8.03
N ASP A 230 21.30 13.79 6.89
CA ASP A 230 21.75 15.02 6.24
C ASP A 230 20.58 15.96 5.95
N VAL A 231 19.43 15.39 5.54
CA VAL A 231 18.21 16.16 5.29
C VAL A 231 17.60 16.68 6.59
N MET A 232 17.58 15.87 7.64
CA MET A 232 17.11 16.30 8.96
C MET A 232 17.98 17.42 9.53
N GLU A 233 19.30 17.33 9.40
CA GLU A 233 20.25 18.35 9.89
C GLU A 233 20.02 19.69 9.18
N LYS A 234 19.96 19.70 7.85
CA LYS A 234 19.59 20.91 7.09
C LYS A 234 18.25 21.49 7.50
N LEU A 235 17.27 20.63 7.79
CA LEU A 235 15.95 21.07 8.22
C LEU A 235 15.97 21.70 9.62
N LYS A 236 16.84 21.22 10.50
CA LYS A 236 17.08 21.81 11.82
C LYS A 236 17.81 23.15 11.73
N GLU A 237 18.80 23.27 10.85
CA GLU A 237 19.53 24.52 10.60
C GLU A 237 18.61 25.66 10.12
N MET A 238 17.51 25.34 9.43
CA MET A 238 16.52 26.35 8.98
C MET A 238 15.51 26.76 10.07
N VAL A 239 15.42 26.00 11.16
CA VAL A 239 14.43 26.20 12.24
C VAL A 239 15.06 26.88 13.47
N LEU A 240 16.38 26.75 13.63
CA LEU A 240 17.19 27.43 14.66
C LEU A 240 17.61 28.83 14.21
#